data_AF-C2FWE5-F1
#
_entry.id   AF-C2FWE5-F1
#
_cell.length_a   1.000
_cell.length_b   1.000
_cell.length_c   1.000
_cell.angle_alpha   90.00
_cell.angle_beta   90.00
_cell.angle_gamma   90.00
#
_symmetry.space_group_name_H-M   'P 1'
#
loop_
_entity.id
_entity.type
_entity.pdbx_description
1 polymer ?
#
loop_
_entity_poly.entity_id
_entity_poly.type
_entity_poly.pdbx_seq_one_letter_code
_entity_poly.pdbx_strand_id
1 'polypeptide(L)'
;MHFGFFDCINDQEVADKLFAAVISWVKEKGGDHIAGPFNPSTNDVCGLLIEGFDLPPMAMMPYNPSYYIDLIEKAGLSKRVDLLAYYINTAEADQRSVLLLDRLEERLKRSGIILRQINLKDFKNESSKIREVYNKAWDQNMGFVPMTDDEFDYVAKDLKMIVDPRFALVAEKGDELVGFAV
;
A
#
# COMPACT_ATOMS: atom_id res chain seq x y z
N MET A 1 -0.74 -18.31 -6.55
CA MET A 1 0.62 -17.71 -6.58
C MET A 1 0.53 -16.29 -7.14
N HIS A 2 1.55 -15.45 -6.96
CA HIS A 2 1.58 -14.09 -7.48
C HIS A 2 2.44 -13.99 -8.74
N PHE A 3 2.06 -13.13 -9.68
CA PHE A 3 2.96 -12.62 -10.73
C PHE A 3 3.21 -11.14 -10.50
N GLY A 4 4.31 -10.63 -11.04
CA GLY A 4 4.72 -9.24 -10.94
C GLY A 4 5.68 -8.88 -12.07
N PHE A 5 6.10 -7.63 -12.12
CA PHE A 5 7.08 -7.09 -13.06
C PHE A 5 6.77 -7.41 -14.53
N PHE A 6 5.48 -7.44 -14.88
CA PHE A 6 5.04 -7.64 -16.26
C PHE A 6 5.45 -6.44 -17.12
N ASP A 7 6.18 -6.70 -18.19
CA ASP A 7 6.59 -5.69 -19.17
C ASP A 7 6.73 -6.33 -20.55
N CYS A 8 6.11 -5.70 -21.56
CA CYS A 8 6.31 -6.05 -22.96
C CYS A 8 5.87 -4.90 -23.89
N ILE A 9 6.32 -5.00 -25.14
CA ILE A 9 5.76 -4.20 -26.24
C ILE A 9 4.27 -4.53 -26.43
N ASN A 10 3.53 -3.65 -27.11
CA ASN A 10 2.11 -3.86 -27.42
C ASN A 10 1.91 -4.97 -28.47
N ASP A 11 2.14 -6.22 -28.05
CA ASP A 11 2.11 -7.43 -28.86
C ASP A 11 1.52 -8.59 -28.04
N GLN A 12 0.39 -9.13 -28.51
CA GLN A 12 -0.32 -10.21 -27.83
C GLN A 12 0.49 -11.51 -27.81
N GLU A 13 1.23 -11.82 -28.87
CA GLU A 13 2.02 -13.05 -28.92
C GLU A 13 3.13 -13.04 -27.87
N VAL A 14 3.73 -11.88 -27.62
CA VAL A 14 4.72 -11.70 -26.56
C VAL A 14 4.07 -11.87 -25.18
N ALA A 15 2.93 -11.21 -24.93
CA ALA A 15 2.21 -11.33 -23.67
C ALA A 15 1.79 -12.78 -23.37
N ASP A 16 1.22 -13.47 -24.37
CA ASP A 16 0.76 -14.86 -24.25
C ASP A 16 1.92 -15.80 -23.91
N LYS A 17 3.09 -15.61 -24.54
CA LYS A 17 4.30 -16.39 -24.23
C LYS A 17 4.79 -16.19 -22.80
N LEU A 18 4.78 -14.94 -22.31
CA LEU A 18 5.15 -14.62 -20.93
C LEU A 18 4.19 -15.28 -19.93
N PHE A 19 2.88 -15.15 -20.14
CA PHE A 19 1.88 -15.77 -19.28
C PHE A 19 1.90 -17.30 -19.36
N ALA A 20 2.12 -17.89 -20.53
CA ALA A 20 2.25 -19.34 -20.68
C ALA A 20 3.43 -19.90 -19.88
N ALA A 21 4.55 -19.17 -19.83
CA ALA A 21 5.71 -19.54 -19.02
C ALA A 21 5.39 -19.49 -17.52
N VAL A 22 4.75 -18.40 -17.06
CA VAL A 22 4.32 -18.25 -15.66
C VAL A 22 3.32 -19.34 -15.26
N ILE A 23 2.30 -19.59 -16.09
CA ILE A 23 1.28 -20.62 -15.82
C ILE A 23 1.90 -22.01 -15.75
N SER A 24 2.83 -22.34 -16.65
CA SER A 24 3.54 -23.62 -16.63
C SER A 24 4.32 -23.79 -15.33
N TRP A 25 5.09 -22.76 -14.92
CA TRP A 25 5.85 -22.78 -13.67
C TRP A 25 4.95 -22.95 -12.45
N VAL A 26 3.81 -22.26 -12.39
CA VAL A 26 2.85 -22.37 -11.28
C VAL A 26 2.25 -23.76 -11.21
N LYS A 27 1.90 -24.37 -12.35
CA LYS A 27 1.40 -25.75 -12.41
C LYS A 27 2.43 -26.76 -11.93
N GLU A 28 3.70 -26.61 -12.30
CA GLU A 28 4.79 -27.46 -11.81
C GLU A 28 4.96 -27.39 -10.28
N LYS A 29 4.60 -26.26 -9.68
CA LYS A 29 4.58 -26.07 -8.21
C LYS A 29 3.27 -26.53 -7.56
N GLY A 30 2.36 -27.15 -8.31
CA GLY A 30 1.06 -27.60 -7.82
C GLY A 30 0.04 -26.49 -7.63
N GLY A 31 0.30 -25.29 -8.17
CA GLY A 31 -0.64 -24.19 -8.15
C GLY A 31 -1.62 -24.24 -9.34
N ASP A 32 -2.80 -23.68 -9.13
CA ASP A 32 -3.91 -23.65 -10.09
C ASP A 32 -4.37 -22.23 -10.44
N HIS A 33 -3.95 -21.21 -9.67
CA HIS A 33 -4.30 -19.81 -9.87
C HIS A 33 -3.10 -18.86 -9.75
N ILE A 34 -3.15 -17.78 -10.53
CA ILE A 34 -2.25 -16.62 -10.42
C ILE A 34 -3.04 -15.34 -10.16
N ALA A 35 -2.43 -14.39 -9.43
CA ALA A 35 -2.96 -13.05 -9.23
C ALA A 35 -1.81 -12.03 -9.28
N GLY A 36 -2.10 -10.79 -9.69
CA GLY A 36 -1.08 -9.77 -9.83
C GLY A 36 -1.53 -8.63 -10.74
N PRO A 37 -0.62 -7.69 -11.05
CA PRO A 37 0.80 -7.72 -10.68
C PRO A 37 1.07 -7.26 -9.22
N PHE A 38 2.05 -7.89 -8.57
CA PHE A 38 2.60 -7.48 -7.27
C PHE A 38 4.13 -7.33 -7.36
N ASN A 39 4.68 -6.15 -7.06
CA ASN A 39 6.09 -5.83 -7.34
C ASN A 39 6.86 -5.36 -6.09
N PRO A 40 7.35 -6.26 -5.22
CA PRO A 40 7.06 -7.70 -5.12
C PRO A 40 5.82 -8.04 -4.26
N SER A 41 5.34 -7.10 -3.44
CA SER A 41 4.28 -7.35 -2.46
C SER A 41 3.13 -6.34 -2.57
N THR A 42 2.09 -6.53 -1.77
CA THR A 42 0.99 -5.54 -1.58
C THR A 42 1.44 -4.27 -0.86
N ASN A 43 2.61 -4.30 -0.21
CA ASN A 43 3.20 -3.15 0.49
C ASN A 43 4.13 -2.32 -0.41
N ASP A 44 4.38 -2.80 -1.62
CA ASP A 44 5.15 -2.12 -2.66
C ASP A 44 4.21 -1.66 -3.80
N VAL A 45 4.71 -1.57 -5.03
CA VAL A 45 3.86 -1.28 -6.20
C VAL A 45 2.99 -2.49 -6.50
N CYS A 46 1.68 -2.34 -6.35
CA CYS A 46 0.69 -3.39 -6.55
C CYS A 46 -0.42 -2.93 -7.49
N GLY A 47 -0.89 -3.85 -8.32
CA GLY A 47 -1.98 -3.63 -9.26
C GLY A 47 -1.53 -2.98 -10.57
N LEU A 48 -2.52 -2.66 -11.39
CA LEU A 48 -2.35 -2.08 -12.72
C LEU A 48 -3.09 -0.74 -12.74
N LEU A 49 -2.47 0.31 -13.30
CA LEU A 49 -3.18 1.54 -13.62
C LEU A 49 -4.18 1.23 -14.74
N ILE A 50 -5.47 1.40 -14.45
CA ILE A 50 -6.58 1.19 -15.41
C ILE A 50 -7.35 2.48 -15.74
N GLU A 51 -7.25 3.49 -14.87
CA GLU A 51 -7.88 4.81 -15.01
C GLU A 51 -6.91 5.88 -14.48
N GLY A 52 -6.97 7.11 -15.00
CA GLY A 52 -6.11 8.22 -14.55
C GLY A 52 -4.79 8.38 -15.32
N PHE A 53 -4.70 7.89 -16.56
CA PHE A 53 -3.53 8.06 -17.44
C PHE A 53 -3.22 9.52 -17.82
N ASP A 54 -4.14 10.44 -17.54
CA ASP A 54 -4.01 11.88 -17.74
C ASP A 54 -3.36 12.60 -16.54
N LEU A 55 -3.15 11.89 -15.42
CA LEU A 55 -2.47 12.40 -14.23
C LEU A 55 -0.98 12.02 -14.25
N PRO A 56 -0.10 12.81 -13.60
CA PRO A 56 1.31 12.44 -13.46
C PRO A 56 1.48 11.17 -12.60
N PRO A 57 2.58 10.41 -12.80
CA PRO A 57 2.91 9.28 -11.94
C PRO A 57 3.10 9.72 -10.49
N MET A 58 2.58 8.93 -9.56
CA MET A 58 2.67 9.15 -8.12
C MET A 58 3.63 8.15 -7.49
N ALA A 59 4.32 8.57 -6.43
CA ALA A 59 5.27 7.70 -5.73
C ALA A 59 4.58 6.42 -5.25
N MET A 60 5.27 5.29 -5.42
CA MET A 60 4.78 3.95 -5.02
C MET A 60 3.48 3.49 -5.70
N MET A 61 3.07 4.14 -6.80
CA MET A 61 1.92 3.71 -7.60
C MET A 61 2.35 3.19 -8.99
N PRO A 62 1.60 2.27 -9.60
CA PRO A 62 1.89 1.82 -10.96
C PRO A 62 1.61 2.96 -11.96
N TYR A 63 2.41 3.00 -13.03
CA TYR A 63 2.19 3.88 -14.17
C TYR A 63 2.57 3.15 -15.47
N ASN A 64 1.84 2.07 -15.75
CA ASN A 64 2.03 1.24 -16.93
C ASN A 64 1.44 1.88 -18.20
N PRO A 65 1.87 1.45 -19.39
CA PRO A 65 1.15 1.74 -20.64
C PRO A 65 -0.29 1.23 -20.58
N SER A 66 -1.22 1.98 -21.19
CA SER A 66 -2.65 1.62 -21.19
C SER A 66 -2.97 0.32 -21.91
N TYR A 67 -2.17 -0.06 -22.91
CA TYR A 67 -2.35 -1.30 -23.65
C TYR A 67 -2.11 -2.56 -22.81
N TYR A 68 -1.51 -2.46 -21.62
CA TYR A 68 -1.31 -3.62 -20.74
C TYR A 68 -2.63 -4.27 -20.35
N ILE A 69 -3.68 -3.47 -20.18
CA ILE A 69 -5.01 -3.94 -19.80
C ILE A 69 -5.50 -4.97 -20.82
N ASP A 70 -5.50 -4.59 -22.10
CA ASP A 70 -5.92 -5.46 -23.20
C ASP A 70 -5.07 -6.73 -23.30
N LEU A 71 -3.74 -6.61 -23.16
CA LEU A 71 -2.83 -7.76 -23.26
C LEU A 71 -3.10 -8.78 -22.17
N ILE A 72 -3.28 -8.31 -20.93
CA ILE A 72 -3.50 -9.16 -19.75
C ILE A 72 -4.88 -9.82 -19.82
N GLU A 73 -5.92 -9.06 -20.21
CA GLU A 73 -7.27 -9.61 -20.35
C GLU A 73 -7.36 -10.66 -21.46
N LYS A 74 -6.75 -10.40 -22.63
CA LYS A 74 -6.70 -11.35 -23.74
C LYS A 74 -5.87 -12.60 -23.46
N ALA A 75 -4.89 -12.49 -22.55
CA ALA A 75 -4.15 -13.65 -22.03
C ALA A 75 -4.99 -14.52 -21.06
N GLY A 76 -6.25 -14.15 -20.80
CA GLY A 76 -7.20 -14.95 -20.03
C GLY A 76 -7.27 -14.60 -18.55
N LEU A 77 -6.62 -13.52 -18.11
CA LEU A 77 -6.77 -12.99 -16.75
C LEU A 77 -7.97 -12.04 -16.68
N SER A 78 -8.53 -11.87 -15.49
CA SER A 78 -9.64 -10.97 -15.26
C SER A 78 -9.43 -10.15 -13.99
N LYS A 79 -10.10 -9.00 -13.94
CA LYS A 79 -10.06 -8.10 -12.79
C LYS A 79 -10.53 -8.81 -11.53
N ARG A 80 -9.72 -8.72 -10.47
CA ARG A 80 -10.03 -9.31 -9.16
C ARG A 80 -10.60 -8.30 -8.16
N VAL A 81 -9.99 -7.12 -8.06
CA VAL A 81 -10.33 -6.08 -7.08
C VAL A 81 -9.90 -4.70 -7.59
N ASP A 82 -10.55 -3.66 -7.11
CA ASP A 82 -10.16 -2.27 -7.33
C ASP A 82 -9.22 -1.76 -6.23
N LEU A 83 -8.15 -1.08 -6.64
CA LEU A 83 -7.28 -0.30 -5.75
C LEU A 83 -7.52 1.17 -6.05
N LEU A 84 -8.25 1.84 -5.16
CA LEU A 84 -8.65 3.24 -5.36
C LEU A 84 -7.58 4.19 -4.80
N ALA A 85 -7.15 5.14 -5.62
CA ALA A 85 -6.32 6.26 -5.19
C ALA A 85 -7.14 7.55 -5.22
N TYR A 86 -7.01 8.36 -4.18
CA TYR A 86 -7.72 9.63 -4.05
C TYR A 86 -6.74 10.80 -4.14
N TYR A 87 -7.03 11.73 -5.05
CA TYR A 87 -6.36 13.03 -5.09
C TYR A 87 -7.19 14.04 -4.31
N ILE A 88 -6.62 14.60 -3.24
CA ILE A 88 -7.28 15.62 -2.42
C ILE A 88 -6.62 16.97 -2.67
N ASN A 89 -7.32 17.87 -3.36
CA ASN A 89 -6.91 19.26 -3.49
C ASN A 89 -7.24 20.01 -2.19
N THR A 90 -6.23 20.30 -1.38
CA THR A 90 -6.42 20.97 -0.07
C THR A 90 -6.98 22.37 -0.17
N ALA A 91 -6.81 23.05 -1.32
CA ALA A 91 -7.39 24.38 -1.55
C ALA A 91 -8.92 24.34 -1.73
N GLU A 92 -9.45 23.20 -2.17
CA GLU A 92 -10.89 23.00 -2.45
C GLU A 92 -11.55 22.06 -1.44
N ALA A 93 -10.76 21.44 -0.56
CA ALA A 93 -11.24 20.49 0.44
C ALA A 93 -12.20 21.14 1.44
N ASP A 94 -13.26 20.42 1.81
CA ASP A 94 -14.20 20.83 2.84
C ASP A 94 -13.48 21.07 4.17
N GLN A 95 -13.61 22.28 4.69
CA GLN A 95 -13.00 22.71 5.94
C GLN A 95 -13.74 22.17 7.18
N ARG A 96 -14.90 21.53 7.02
CA ARG A 96 -15.69 21.01 8.14
C ARG A 96 -14.89 20.11 9.08
N SER A 97 -14.06 19.22 8.55
CA SER A 97 -13.21 18.34 9.35
C SER A 97 -12.19 19.14 10.15
N VAL A 98 -11.59 20.18 9.54
CA VAL A 98 -10.64 21.09 10.19
C VAL A 98 -11.29 21.84 11.34
N LEU A 99 -12.51 22.35 11.12
CA LEU A 99 -13.28 23.08 12.13
C LEU A 99 -13.70 22.22 13.34
N LEU A 100 -13.66 20.89 13.20
CA LEU A 100 -14.03 19.94 14.26
C LEU A 100 -12.81 19.35 14.98
N LEU A 101 -11.58 19.63 14.53
CA LEU A 101 -10.36 19.02 15.06
C LEU A 101 -10.25 19.16 16.57
N ASP A 102 -10.35 20.39 17.10
CA ASP A 102 -10.21 20.65 18.54
C ASP A 102 -11.22 19.83 19.36
N ARG A 103 -12.48 19.77 18.90
CA ARG A 103 -13.54 19.00 19.59
C ARG A 103 -13.29 17.50 19.52
N LEU A 104 -12.79 17.00 18.40
CA LEU A 104 -12.43 15.60 18.22
C LEU A 104 -11.25 15.23 19.13
N GLU A 105 -10.23 16.08 19.19
CA GLU A 105 -9.06 15.88 20.03
C GLU A 105 -9.41 15.92 21.53
N GLU A 106 -10.24 16.87 21.97
CA GLU A 106 -10.75 16.92 23.34
C GLU A 106 -11.56 15.67 23.71
N ARG A 107 -12.34 15.14 22.76
CA ARG A 107 -13.10 13.90 22.97
C ARG A 107 -12.16 12.69 23.11
N LEU A 108 -11.13 12.62 22.27
CA LEU A 108 -10.10 11.58 22.34
C LEU A 108 -9.36 11.64 23.69
N LYS A 109 -8.94 12.83 24.12
CA LYS A 109 -8.29 13.06 25.43
C LYS A 109 -9.16 12.57 26.59
N ARG A 110 -10.46 12.89 26.58
CA ARG A 110 -11.42 12.41 27.59
C ARG A 110 -11.57 10.88 27.61
N SER A 111 -11.32 10.21 26.48
CA SER A 111 -11.28 8.75 26.40
C SER A 111 -9.90 8.14 26.72
N GLY A 112 -8.94 8.96 27.14
CA GLY A 112 -7.57 8.56 27.44
C GLY A 112 -6.68 8.39 26.21
N ILE A 113 -7.11 8.87 25.04
CA ILE A 113 -6.33 8.79 23.79
C ILE A 113 -5.62 10.11 23.53
N ILE A 114 -4.31 10.03 23.33
CA ILE A 114 -3.46 11.18 23.04
C ILE A 114 -2.90 11.03 21.63
N LEU A 115 -3.08 12.05 20.80
CA LEU A 115 -2.44 12.15 19.50
C LEU A 115 -1.12 12.91 19.65
N ARG A 116 -0.04 12.40 19.07
CA ARG A 116 1.26 13.08 19.04
C ARG A 116 2.00 12.79 17.74
N GLN A 117 2.97 13.63 17.43
CA GLN A 117 3.93 13.32 16.37
C GLN A 117 4.83 12.15 16.80
N ILE A 118 5.29 11.39 15.81
CA ILE A 118 6.30 10.34 16.02
C ILE A 118 7.62 10.94 16.56
N ASN A 119 8.27 10.26 17.50
CA ASN A 119 9.58 10.68 17.99
C ASN A 119 10.70 10.08 17.13
N LEU A 120 11.13 10.79 16.08
CA LEU A 120 12.23 10.33 15.21
C LEU A 120 13.58 10.17 15.93
N LYS A 121 13.77 10.75 17.12
CA LYS A 121 14.98 10.52 17.93
C LYS A 121 14.98 9.13 18.57
N ASP A 122 13.80 8.58 18.85
CA ASP A 122 13.58 7.23 19.38
C ASP A 122 12.99 6.30 18.31
N PHE A 123 13.43 6.48 17.06
CA PHE A 123 12.84 5.85 15.87
C PHE A 123 12.70 4.33 15.98
N LYS A 124 13.70 3.64 16.56
CA LYS A 124 13.69 2.18 16.65
C LYS A 124 12.52 1.68 17.51
N ASN A 125 12.27 2.34 18.64
CA ASN A 125 11.17 1.99 19.53
C ASN A 125 9.82 2.34 18.88
N GLU A 126 9.71 3.51 18.26
CA GLU A 126 8.49 3.91 17.53
C GLU A 126 8.17 2.91 16.40
N SER A 127 9.17 2.55 15.59
CA SER A 127 9.04 1.55 14.51
C SER A 127 8.51 0.22 15.04
N SER A 128 9.10 -0.28 16.15
CA SER A 128 8.65 -1.52 16.78
C SER A 128 7.18 -1.46 17.21
N LYS A 129 6.76 -0.36 17.86
CA LYS A 129 5.36 -0.20 18.30
C LYS A 129 4.40 -0.06 17.13
N ILE A 130 4.79 0.67 16.08
CA ILE A 130 4.00 0.84 14.86
C ILE A 130 3.81 -0.51 14.16
N ARG A 131 4.87 -1.32 14.05
CA ARG A 131 4.81 -2.67 13.46
C ARG A 131 3.77 -3.55 14.15
N GLU A 132 3.72 -3.54 15.48
CA GLU A 132 2.72 -4.31 16.22
C GLU A 132 1.29 -3.90 15.86
N VAL A 133 1.03 -2.59 15.79
CA VAL A 133 -0.28 -2.07 15.40
C VAL A 133 -0.59 -2.38 13.93
N TYR A 134 0.39 -2.24 13.04
CA TYR A 134 0.25 -2.53 11.62
C TYR A 134 -0.12 -3.99 11.37
N ASN A 135 0.67 -4.93 11.90
CA ASN A 135 0.43 -6.36 11.73
C ASN A 135 -0.90 -6.80 12.36
N LYS A 136 -1.33 -6.18 13.48
CA LYS A 136 -2.64 -6.46 14.09
C LYS A 136 -3.82 -5.87 13.31
N ALA A 137 -3.65 -4.70 12.70
CA ALA A 137 -4.74 -4.01 12.00
C ALA A 137 -4.94 -4.51 10.56
N TRP A 138 -3.90 -5.04 9.92
CA TRP A 138 -3.91 -5.46 8.52
C TRP A 138 -4.02 -6.97 8.32
N ASP A 139 -4.08 -7.76 9.39
CA ASP A 139 -4.14 -9.24 9.34
C ASP A 139 -5.31 -9.78 8.50
N GLN A 140 -6.44 -9.07 8.46
CA GLN A 140 -7.61 -9.41 7.66
C GLN A 140 -7.62 -8.80 6.25
N ASN A 141 -6.60 -8.01 5.88
CA ASN A 141 -6.59 -7.33 4.60
C ASN A 141 -6.22 -8.26 3.44
N MET A 142 -6.77 -8.01 2.26
CA MET A 142 -6.60 -8.88 1.09
C MET A 142 -5.12 -8.94 0.67
N GLY A 143 -4.58 -10.16 0.59
CA GLY A 143 -3.20 -10.37 0.15
C GLY A 143 -2.14 -9.88 1.15
N PHE A 144 -2.54 -9.57 2.38
CA PHE A 144 -1.60 -9.18 3.43
C PHE A 144 -0.78 -10.38 3.89
N VAL A 145 0.54 -10.19 3.93
CA VAL A 145 1.48 -11.09 4.58
C VAL A 145 2.09 -10.29 5.72
N PRO A 146 1.97 -10.76 6.99
CA PRO A 146 2.56 -10.05 8.12
C PRO A 146 4.05 -9.82 7.88
N MET A 147 4.47 -8.56 8.00
CA MET A 147 5.88 -8.22 7.81
C MET A 147 6.68 -8.79 8.97
N THR A 148 7.80 -9.41 8.63
CA THR A 148 8.82 -9.78 9.61
C THR A 148 9.48 -8.53 10.20
N ASP A 149 10.19 -8.73 11.30
CA ASP A 149 10.94 -7.66 11.96
C ASP A 149 11.94 -6.99 11.00
N ASP A 150 12.68 -7.80 10.23
CA ASP A 150 13.71 -7.32 9.30
C ASP A 150 13.10 -6.57 8.10
N GLU A 151 12.00 -7.06 7.54
CA GLU A 151 11.30 -6.40 6.43
C GLU A 151 10.74 -5.04 6.87
N PHE A 152 10.12 -4.99 8.05
CA PHE A 152 9.55 -3.75 8.57
C PHE A 152 10.65 -2.73 8.89
N ASP A 153 11.73 -3.16 9.53
CA ASP A 153 12.87 -2.29 9.85
C ASP A 153 13.54 -1.73 8.59
N TYR A 154 13.59 -2.52 7.50
CA TYR A 154 14.08 -2.07 6.21
C TYR A 154 13.21 -0.94 5.63
N VAL A 155 11.90 -1.17 5.53
CA VAL A 155 10.95 -0.17 4.99
C VAL A 155 10.92 1.08 5.87
N ALA A 156 10.89 0.91 7.20
CA ALA A 156 10.90 2.02 8.14
C ALA A 156 12.16 2.88 7.98
N LYS A 157 13.34 2.26 7.80
CA LYS A 157 14.59 3.00 7.59
C LYS A 157 14.58 3.84 6.32
N ASP A 158 14.04 3.32 5.22
CA ASP A 158 13.93 4.07 3.96
C ASP A 158 12.93 5.21 4.10
N LEU A 159 11.76 4.96 4.70
CA LEU A 159 10.76 6.00 4.97
C LEU A 159 11.31 7.10 5.89
N LYS A 160 12.16 6.76 6.87
CA LYS A 160 12.79 7.74 7.76
C LYS A 160 13.56 8.83 6.99
N MET A 161 14.08 8.52 5.81
CA MET A 161 14.85 9.49 5.01
C MET A 161 13.97 10.60 4.40
N ILE A 162 12.67 10.34 4.24
CA ILE A 162 11.73 11.22 3.55
C ILE A 162 10.55 11.67 4.43
N VAL A 163 10.36 11.04 5.60
CA VAL A 163 9.23 11.34 6.49
C VAL A 163 9.30 12.76 7.03
N ASP A 164 8.16 13.44 6.96
CA ASP A 164 7.95 14.71 7.64
C ASP A 164 7.16 14.45 8.94
N PRO A 165 7.73 14.71 10.12
CA PRO A 165 7.07 14.48 11.42
C PRO A 165 5.70 15.15 11.56
N ARG A 166 5.41 16.19 10.78
CA ARG A 166 4.11 16.87 10.80
C ARG A 166 2.98 16.00 10.27
N PHE A 167 3.30 15.03 9.41
CA PHE A 167 2.35 14.09 8.83
C PHE A 167 2.42 12.70 9.43
N ALA A 168 3.41 12.43 10.30
CA ALA A 168 3.57 11.16 10.99
C ALA A 168 3.04 11.26 12.43
N LEU A 169 1.78 10.88 12.62
CA LEU A 169 1.06 10.93 13.88
C LEU A 169 0.86 9.53 14.45
N VAL A 170 0.95 9.41 15.78
CA VAL A 170 0.59 8.20 16.53
C VAL A 170 -0.48 8.53 17.56
N ALA A 171 -1.33 7.54 17.84
CA ALA A 171 -2.35 7.59 18.86
C ALA A 171 -1.97 6.63 19.99
N GLU A 172 -1.92 7.13 21.22
CA GLU A 172 -1.56 6.36 22.41
C GLU A 172 -2.72 6.32 23.40
N LYS A 173 -2.88 5.20 24.10
CA LYS A 173 -3.80 5.05 25.21
C LYS A 173 -3.08 4.41 26.40
N GLY A 174 -2.74 5.21 27.40
CA GLY A 174 -1.76 4.79 28.42
C GLY A 174 -0.37 4.69 27.80
N ASP A 175 0.30 3.55 27.97
CA ASP A 175 1.64 3.29 27.41
C ASP A 175 1.60 2.53 26.06
N GLU A 176 0.41 2.22 25.57
CA GLU A 176 0.20 1.44 24.34
C GLU A 176 -0.09 2.34 23.13
N LEU A 177 0.58 2.07 22.01
CA LEU A 177 0.27 2.64 20.71
C LEU A 177 -0.95 1.90 20.13
N VAL A 178 -2.00 2.63 19.80
CA VAL A 178 -3.29 2.06 19.35
C VAL A 178 -3.68 2.49 17.93
N GLY A 179 -2.92 3.38 17.32
CA GLY A 179 -3.12 3.80 15.93
C GLY A 179 -1.98 4.68 15.43
N PHE A 180 -1.85 4.79 14.11
CA PHE A 180 -0.90 5.70 13.48
C PHE A 180 -1.45 6.17 12.13
N ALA A 181 -0.91 7.30 11.66
CA ALA A 181 -1.09 7.84 10.32
C ALA A 181 0.27 8.39 9.86
N VAL A 182 0.78 7.90 8.74
CA VAL A 182 2.08 8.27 8.16
C VAL A 182 1.93 8.39 6.66
#